data_AF-A0A553JWG4-F1
#
_entry.id   AF-A0A553JWG4-F1
#
_cell.length_a   1.000
_cell.length_b   1.000
_cell.length_c   1.000
_cell.angle_alpha   90.00
_cell.angle_beta   90.00
_cell.angle_gamma   90.00
#
_symmetry.space_group_name_H-M   'P 1'
#
loop_
_entity.id
_entity.type
_entity.pdbx_description
1 polymer ?
#
loop_
_entity_poly.entity_id
_entity_poly.type
_entity_poly.pdbx_seq_one_letter_code
_entity_poly.pdbx_strand_id
1 'polypeptide(L)'
;MDERRRHAGPVRRGGGDVGEERPPVTLAQPGHGLRHDTDVHLVVAPARGARYVFPTTKHHDGFCLWDTATTRFRTAHRGPKHDLIAEIHDAVRAAGARFGVYFSGALDWHVSDLPPIQSDRDLFTLRRNDAEFSRYSTAQLDELIERFQPEVLWNDIEWPDGGKGGEDYALAAVFREYLRQVPDGVVNDRWGVPAHGFLTRVSWLGGEDTPVVDRWTDVPDGLRSAPVAVAAVALP
;
A
#
# COMPACT_ATOMS: atom_id res chain seq x y z
N MET A 1 22.11 55.55 -50.72
CA MET A 1 22.12 54.64 -49.57
C MET A 1 20.81 54.86 -48.83
N ASP A 2 19.93 53.91 -48.63
CA ASP A 2 19.84 52.52 -49.07
C ASP A 2 18.38 52.13 -48.75
N GLU A 3 17.66 51.69 -49.78
CA GLU A 3 16.71 50.58 -49.81
C GLU A 3 15.65 50.33 -48.70
N ARG A 4 14.38 50.31 -49.19
CA ARG A 4 13.36 49.23 -49.08
C ARG A 4 12.81 48.92 -47.67
N ARG A 5 11.54 48.52 -47.45
CA ARG A 5 10.31 48.38 -48.24
C ARG A 5 9.17 48.17 -47.21
N ARG A 6 8.14 49.01 -47.29
CA ARG A 6 6.69 48.71 -47.25
C ARG A 6 6.23 47.44 -46.49
N HIS A 7 5.49 47.66 -45.40
CA HIS A 7 4.52 46.72 -44.83
C HIS A 7 3.26 46.62 -45.72
N ALA A 8 2.87 45.39 -46.06
CA ALA A 8 1.56 45.06 -46.61
C ALA A 8 1.19 43.59 -46.31
N GLY A 9 0.06 43.38 -45.65
CA GLY A 9 -0.94 42.34 -45.94
C GLY A 9 -0.68 40.88 -45.53
N PRO A 10 -1.77 40.09 -45.39
CA PRO A 10 -1.84 38.89 -44.54
C PRO A 10 -1.64 37.58 -45.31
N VAL A 11 -1.28 36.50 -44.60
CA VAL A 11 -1.32 35.13 -45.13
C VAL A 11 -1.93 34.17 -44.08
N ARG A 12 -3.06 33.55 -44.45
CA ARG A 12 -3.63 32.34 -43.84
C ARG A 12 -3.18 31.11 -44.65
N ARG A 13 -2.92 29.98 -43.96
CA ARG A 13 -3.14 28.54 -44.30
C ARG A 13 -2.14 27.71 -43.48
N GLY A 14 -2.42 26.55 -42.87
CA GLY A 14 -3.60 25.69 -42.73
C GLY A 14 -3.57 25.08 -41.31
N GLY A 15 -4.63 24.48 -40.77
CA GLY A 15 -5.24 23.24 -41.26
C GLY A 15 -4.69 22.07 -40.44
N GLY A 16 -5.26 21.83 -39.26
CA GLY A 16 -4.93 20.72 -38.37
C GLY A 16 -5.90 20.71 -37.19
N ASP A 17 -6.82 19.75 -37.22
CA ASP A 17 -7.86 19.47 -36.22
C ASP A 17 -7.18 19.15 -34.87
N VAL A 18 -7.32 20.05 -33.90
CA VAL A 18 -7.00 19.76 -32.49
C VAL A 18 -8.33 19.45 -31.82
N GLY A 19 -8.58 18.16 -31.65
CA GLY A 19 -9.70 17.65 -30.88
C GLY A 19 -9.67 18.27 -29.49
N GLU A 20 -10.72 19.06 -29.22
CA GLU A 20 -11.33 19.38 -27.95
C GLU A 20 -10.55 18.87 -26.71
N GLU A 21 -9.63 19.70 -26.21
CA GLU A 21 -9.13 19.57 -24.84
C GLU A 21 -10.33 19.68 -23.90
N ARG A 22 -10.79 18.53 -23.40
CA ARG A 22 -11.77 18.50 -22.31
C ARG A 22 -11.15 19.24 -21.13
N PRO A 23 -11.85 20.24 -20.55
CA PRO A 23 -11.33 20.98 -19.42
C PRO A 23 -11.07 20.02 -18.24
N PRO A 24 -10.10 20.34 -17.35
CA PRO A 24 -9.91 19.55 -16.14
C PRO A 24 -11.22 19.51 -15.38
N VAL A 25 -11.72 18.30 -15.12
CA VAL A 25 -12.83 18.08 -14.19
C VAL A 25 -12.28 18.38 -12.80
N THR A 26 -12.38 19.64 -12.41
CA THR A 26 -12.46 20.08 -11.02
C THR A 26 -13.91 19.93 -10.60
N LEU A 27 -14.17 19.47 -9.36
CA LEU A 27 -15.26 19.84 -8.43
C LEU A 27 -15.34 18.75 -7.33
N ALA A 28 -15.53 19.04 -6.04
CA ALA A 28 -16.30 20.14 -5.45
C ALA A 28 -15.58 20.85 -4.28
N GLN A 29 -15.94 22.11 -4.04
CA GLN A 29 -15.56 22.89 -2.85
C GLN A 29 -16.52 22.63 -1.69
N PRO A 30 -16.08 22.76 -0.42
CA PRO A 30 -16.92 22.52 0.75
C PRO A 30 -17.87 23.69 1.00
N GLY A 31 -19.17 23.41 0.98
CA GLY A 31 -20.21 24.30 1.48
C GLY A 31 -20.38 24.14 2.99
N HIS A 32 -19.95 25.16 3.74
CA HIS A 32 -20.36 25.58 5.08
C HIS A 32 -21.06 24.60 6.04
N GLY A 33 -20.37 24.29 7.15
CA GLY A 33 -21.00 23.85 8.39
C GLY A 33 -20.03 23.10 9.29
N LEU A 34 -19.28 23.82 10.13
CA LEU A 34 -18.50 23.21 11.23
C LEU A 34 -19.47 22.51 12.19
N ARG A 35 -19.63 21.20 12.03
CA ARG A 35 -20.14 20.28 13.05
C ARG A 35 -19.08 19.21 13.24
N HIS A 36 -18.90 18.79 14.49
CA HIS A 36 -17.93 17.77 14.90
C HIS A 36 -18.32 16.38 14.36
N ASP A 37 -18.26 16.20 13.04
CA ASP A 37 -18.30 14.89 12.39
C ASP A 37 -16.88 14.55 12.00
N THR A 38 -16.34 13.49 12.62
CA THR A 38 -14.98 12.99 12.36
C THR A 38 -15.03 12.06 11.14
N ASP A 39 -15.72 12.49 10.09
CA ASP A 39 -15.86 11.73 8.86
C ASP A 39 -14.55 11.86 8.07
N VAL A 40 -13.63 10.94 8.33
CA VAL A 40 -12.45 10.77 7.47
C VAL A 40 -12.93 10.09 6.19
N HIS A 41 -13.40 10.88 5.24
CA HIS A 41 -13.68 10.40 3.89
C HIS A 41 -12.36 10.24 3.13
N LEU A 42 -11.87 8.99 3.04
CA LEU A 42 -10.65 8.69 2.32
C LEU A 42 -10.93 8.58 0.82
N VAL A 43 -10.60 9.62 0.07
CA VAL A 43 -10.62 9.56 -1.40
C VAL A 43 -9.32 8.91 -1.87
N VAL A 44 -9.38 7.61 -2.16
CA VAL A 44 -8.28 6.90 -2.81
C VAL A 44 -8.48 6.95 -4.33
N ALA A 45 -7.86 7.93 -4.96
CA ALA A 45 -7.61 7.87 -6.40
C ALA A 45 -6.19 7.33 -6.60
N PRO A 46 -6.00 6.26 -7.40
CA PRO A 46 -4.65 5.89 -7.83
C PRO A 46 -3.99 7.13 -8.43
N ALA A 47 -2.76 7.44 -8.02
CA ALA A 47 -1.97 8.48 -8.68
C ALA A 47 -1.98 8.20 -10.19
N ARG A 48 -1.94 9.25 -11.04
CA ARG A 48 -2.11 9.07 -12.50
C ARG A 48 -1.23 7.93 -13.04
N GLY A 49 -1.86 6.85 -13.47
CA GLY A 49 -1.20 5.68 -14.04
C GLY A 49 -0.88 4.53 -13.07
N ALA A 50 -1.07 4.71 -11.76
CA ALA A 50 -0.86 3.63 -10.78
C ALA A 50 -1.81 2.47 -11.04
N ARG A 51 -1.27 1.24 -11.07
CA ARG A 51 -2.05 0.01 -11.28
C ARG A 51 -2.28 -0.76 -9.98
N TYR A 52 -1.58 -0.41 -8.92
CA TYR A 52 -1.64 -1.05 -7.62
C TYR A 52 -1.80 0.01 -6.55
N VAL A 53 -2.66 -0.28 -5.57
CA VAL A 53 -2.78 0.48 -4.32
C VAL A 53 -2.81 -0.53 -3.18
N PHE A 54 -1.93 -0.33 -2.19
CA PHE A 54 -1.95 -1.12 -0.98
C PHE A 54 -1.71 -0.25 0.25
N PRO A 55 -2.75 0.01 1.07
CA PRO A 55 -2.62 0.82 2.27
C PRO A 55 -1.92 0.05 3.39
N THR A 56 -1.40 0.81 4.36
CA THR A 56 -1.01 0.28 5.67
C THR A 56 -2.25 -0.23 6.40
N THR A 57 -2.43 -1.55 6.52
CA THR A 57 -3.53 -2.11 7.31
C THR A 57 -3.22 -2.10 8.80
N LYS A 58 -1.98 -2.45 9.15
CA LYS A 58 -1.40 -2.35 10.50
C LYS A 58 0.06 -1.93 10.41
N HIS A 59 0.46 -0.91 11.17
CA HIS A 59 1.86 -0.51 11.32
C HIS A 59 2.45 -1.08 12.63
N HIS A 60 3.69 -0.74 12.94
CA HIS A 60 4.39 -1.19 14.16
C HIS A 60 3.69 -0.78 15.47
N ASP A 61 2.87 0.27 15.45
CA ASP A 61 2.08 0.70 16.61
C ASP A 61 0.97 -0.31 16.97
N GLY A 62 0.62 -1.23 16.07
CA GLY A 62 -0.41 -2.24 16.26
C GLY A 62 -1.83 -1.78 15.94
N PHE A 63 -2.04 -0.53 15.50
CA PHE A 63 -3.38 -0.01 15.23
C PHE A 63 -3.91 -0.55 13.89
N CYS A 64 -5.05 -1.23 13.93
CA CYS A 64 -5.63 -1.87 12.76
C CYS A 64 -6.64 -0.95 12.05
N LEU A 65 -6.45 -0.72 10.75
CA LEU A 65 -7.34 0.15 9.95
C LEU A 65 -8.60 -0.56 9.43
N TRP A 66 -8.75 -1.86 9.71
CA TRP A 66 -9.93 -2.66 9.35
C TRP A 66 -10.65 -3.18 10.59
N ASP A 67 -11.87 -3.66 10.40
CA ASP A 67 -12.75 -4.16 11.47
C ASP A 67 -12.33 -5.58 11.94
N THR A 68 -11.09 -5.75 12.43
CA THR A 68 -10.58 -7.07 12.85
C THR A 68 -11.20 -7.63 14.12
N ALA A 69 -11.46 -8.93 14.16
CA ALA A 69 -11.97 -9.60 15.36
C ALA A 69 -10.90 -9.78 16.46
N THR A 70 -9.62 -9.62 16.12
CA THR A 70 -8.47 -9.96 17.00
C THR A 70 -8.18 -8.94 18.09
N THR A 71 -8.55 -7.67 17.89
CA THR A 71 -8.27 -6.59 18.84
C THR A 71 -9.31 -5.48 18.79
N ARG A 72 -9.49 -4.77 19.91
CA ARG A 72 -10.27 -3.53 19.99
C ARG A 72 -9.45 -2.29 19.58
N PHE A 73 -8.14 -2.43 19.34
CA PHE A 73 -7.27 -1.35 18.90
C PHE A 73 -7.33 -1.20 17.38
N ARG A 74 -8.52 -0.79 16.90
CA ARG A 74 -8.88 -0.71 15.49
C ARG A 74 -9.82 0.47 15.19
N THR A 75 -9.88 0.91 13.93
CA THR A 75 -10.70 2.06 13.44
C THR A 75 -12.21 1.91 13.69
N ALA A 76 -12.75 0.73 13.47
CA ALA A 76 -14.18 0.48 13.68
C ALA A 76 -14.58 0.58 15.17
N HIS A 77 -13.64 0.35 16.09
CA HIS A 77 -13.87 0.53 17.52
C HIS A 77 -13.45 1.92 18.03
N ARG A 78 -12.44 2.54 17.44
CA ARG A 78 -11.82 3.80 17.87
C ARG A 78 -11.63 4.77 16.71
N GLY A 79 -11.80 6.07 16.93
CA GLY A 79 -11.64 7.04 15.85
C GLY A 79 -12.81 6.94 14.85
N PRO A 80 -12.58 6.74 13.53
CA PRO A 80 -13.59 6.88 12.48
C PRO A 80 -14.87 6.04 12.63
N LYS A 81 -14.85 4.92 13.36
CA LYS A 81 -16.02 4.02 13.58
C LYS A 81 -16.51 3.27 12.34
N HIS A 82 -15.65 3.09 11.35
CA HIS A 82 -15.92 2.26 10.18
C HIS A 82 -14.63 1.57 9.70
N ASP A 83 -14.77 0.62 8.77
CA ASP A 83 -13.67 -0.17 8.21
C ASP A 83 -13.03 0.57 7.03
N LEU A 84 -11.89 1.21 7.29
CA LEU A 84 -11.20 1.99 6.25
C LEU A 84 -10.64 1.10 5.15
N ILE A 85 -10.19 -0.12 5.47
CA ILE A 85 -9.60 -1.01 4.46
C ILE A 85 -10.68 -1.51 3.50
N ALA A 86 -11.89 -1.79 3.98
CA ALA A 86 -13.01 -2.13 3.12
C ALA A 86 -13.37 -0.99 2.14
N GLU A 87 -13.43 0.25 2.63
CA GLU A 87 -13.71 1.42 1.78
C GLU A 87 -12.62 1.65 0.74
N ILE A 88 -11.34 1.51 1.12
CA ILE A 88 -10.21 1.62 0.20
C ILE A 88 -10.26 0.52 -0.84
N HIS A 89 -10.50 -0.72 -0.41
CA HIS A 89 -10.60 -1.88 -1.30
C HIS A 89 -11.65 -1.59 -2.38
N ASP A 90 -12.86 -1.22 -1.99
CA ASP A 90 -13.96 -0.99 -2.93
C ASP A 90 -13.66 0.16 -3.89
N ALA A 91 -13.05 1.24 -3.40
CA ALA A 91 -12.61 2.35 -4.24
C ALA A 91 -11.53 1.95 -5.25
N VAL A 92 -10.54 1.17 -4.83
CA VAL A 92 -9.44 0.66 -5.69
C VAL A 92 -9.99 -0.26 -6.77
N ARG A 93 -10.92 -1.17 -6.41
CA ARG A 93 -11.59 -2.06 -7.35
C ARG A 93 -12.46 -1.27 -8.34
N ALA A 94 -13.22 -0.30 -7.88
CA ALA A 94 -14.03 0.58 -8.74
C ALA A 94 -13.18 1.39 -9.73
N ALA A 95 -11.96 1.75 -9.35
CA ALA A 95 -11.00 2.43 -10.21
C ALA A 95 -10.30 1.49 -11.22
N GLY A 96 -10.58 0.18 -11.20
CA GLY A 96 -9.92 -0.80 -12.05
C GLY A 96 -8.44 -1.03 -11.72
N ALA A 97 -8.01 -0.67 -10.51
CA ALA A 97 -6.67 -0.93 -10.01
C ALA A 97 -6.66 -2.23 -9.18
N ARG A 98 -5.47 -2.81 -9.04
CA ARG A 98 -5.21 -3.96 -8.17
C ARG A 98 -5.00 -3.50 -6.74
N PHE A 99 -5.47 -4.31 -5.81
CA PHE A 99 -5.45 -4.04 -4.39
C PHE A 99 -4.41 -4.92 -3.71
N GLY A 100 -3.66 -4.36 -2.77
CA GLY A 100 -2.81 -5.14 -1.88
C GLY A 100 -2.94 -4.65 -0.45
N VAL A 101 -2.15 -5.24 0.44
CA VAL A 101 -2.07 -4.82 1.84
C VAL A 101 -0.62 -4.70 2.28
N TYR A 102 -0.31 -3.63 3.02
CA TYR A 102 0.88 -3.57 3.86
C TYR A 102 0.50 -4.06 5.26
N PHE A 103 1.32 -4.93 5.85
CA PHE A 103 1.12 -5.46 7.19
C PHE A 103 2.43 -5.54 7.97
N SER A 104 2.45 -5.02 9.20
CA SER A 104 3.57 -5.26 10.11
C SER A 104 3.41 -6.59 10.85
N GLY A 105 4.06 -7.64 10.34
CA GLY A 105 3.95 -8.99 10.89
C GLY A 105 4.73 -9.20 12.18
N ALA A 106 5.98 -8.74 12.24
CA ALA A 106 6.88 -9.03 13.36
C ALA A 106 6.97 -7.96 14.45
N LEU A 107 6.48 -6.75 14.18
CA LEU A 107 6.47 -5.65 15.15
C LEU A 107 5.04 -5.25 15.47
N ASP A 108 4.72 -5.26 16.76
CA ASP A 108 3.45 -4.77 17.28
C ASP A 108 3.68 -4.25 18.71
N TRP A 109 3.83 -2.94 18.84
CA TRP A 109 4.09 -2.28 20.11
C TRP A 109 2.86 -2.25 21.02
N HIS A 110 1.66 -2.45 20.48
CA HIS A 110 0.44 -2.50 21.27
C HIS A 110 0.38 -3.76 22.15
N VAL A 111 0.91 -4.88 21.65
CA VAL A 111 0.91 -6.17 22.35
C VAL A 111 2.31 -6.60 22.77
N SER A 112 3.27 -5.68 22.89
CA SER A 112 4.64 -5.99 23.30
C SER A 112 5.03 -5.26 24.58
N ASP A 113 5.78 -5.94 25.44
CA ASP A 113 6.39 -5.42 26.66
C ASP A 113 7.92 -5.18 26.50
N LEU A 114 8.44 -5.37 25.29
CA LEU A 114 9.84 -5.13 24.96
C LEU A 114 10.19 -3.64 24.97
N PRO A 115 11.45 -3.27 25.26
CA PRO A 115 11.86 -1.87 25.31
C PRO A 115 11.78 -1.20 23.92
N PRO A 116 11.73 0.16 23.88
CA PRO A 116 11.73 0.90 22.63
C PRO A 116 12.94 0.56 21.75
N ILE A 117 12.71 0.54 20.44
CA ILE A 117 13.74 0.31 19.43
C ILE A 117 14.59 1.57 19.31
N GLN A 118 15.91 1.44 19.51
CA GLN A 118 16.85 2.58 19.46
C GLN A 118 17.93 2.40 18.39
N SER A 119 17.97 1.25 17.72
CA SER A 119 18.95 0.92 16.69
C SER A 119 18.39 -0.09 15.68
N ASP A 120 19.05 -0.21 14.52
CA ASP A 120 18.68 -1.22 13.52
C ASP A 120 18.79 -2.66 14.06
N ARG A 121 19.70 -2.89 15.01
CA ARG A 121 19.82 -4.20 15.68
C ARG A 121 18.55 -4.54 16.46
N ASP A 122 17.99 -3.55 17.14
CA ASP A 122 16.79 -3.71 17.97
C ASP A 122 15.58 -4.14 17.14
N LEU A 123 15.49 -3.70 15.87
CA LEU A 123 14.45 -4.16 14.94
C LEU A 123 14.41 -5.69 14.81
N PHE A 124 15.54 -6.37 15.00
CA PHE A 124 15.61 -7.83 14.86
C PHE A 124 15.66 -8.55 16.20
N THR A 125 16.23 -7.92 17.24
CA THR A 125 16.42 -8.56 18.56
C THR A 125 15.32 -8.25 19.57
N LEU A 126 14.58 -7.14 19.42
CA LEU A 126 13.50 -6.72 20.32
C LEU A 126 12.13 -6.95 19.67
N ARG A 127 11.88 -8.19 19.25
CA ARG A 127 10.61 -8.62 18.67
C ARG A 127 9.99 -9.74 19.48
N ARG A 128 8.66 -9.75 19.56
CA ARG A 128 7.94 -10.94 20.04
C ARG A 128 8.07 -12.03 18.99
N ASN A 129 8.56 -13.19 19.40
CA ASN A 129 8.82 -14.33 18.52
C ASN A 129 8.12 -15.62 18.99
N ASP A 130 7.27 -15.50 20.02
CA ASP A 130 6.54 -16.63 20.58
C ASP A 130 5.40 -17.11 19.64
N ALA A 131 4.94 -18.34 19.88
CA ALA A 131 3.89 -18.96 19.08
C ALA A 131 2.52 -18.29 19.24
N GLU A 132 2.25 -17.64 20.38
CA GLU A 132 0.99 -16.93 20.61
C GLU A 132 0.92 -15.69 19.73
N PHE A 133 1.99 -14.88 19.71
CA PHE A 133 2.09 -13.73 18.83
C PHE A 133 2.08 -14.13 17.36
N SER A 134 2.71 -15.26 17.01
CA SER A 134 2.65 -15.79 15.65
C SER A 134 1.21 -16.12 15.22
N ARG A 135 0.42 -16.79 16.08
CA ARG A 135 -1.00 -17.06 15.81
C ARG A 135 -1.82 -15.77 15.70
N TYR A 136 -1.54 -14.77 16.53
CA TYR A 136 -2.20 -13.47 16.47
C TYR A 136 -1.93 -12.77 15.13
N SER A 137 -0.66 -12.66 14.71
CA SER A 137 -0.30 -12.06 13.42
C SER A 137 -0.85 -12.87 12.23
N THR A 138 -0.84 -14.20 12.30
CA THR A 138 -1.43 -15.05 11.26
C THR A 138 -2.94 -14.85 11.18
N ALA A 139 -3.67 -14.86 12.30
CA ALA A 139 -5.12 -14.66 12.29
C ALA A 139 -5.51 -13.30 11.68
N GLN A 140 -4.73 -12.24 11.91
CA GLN A 140 -4.94 -10.94 11.28
C GLN A 140 -4.69 -10.98 9.77
N LEU A 141 -3.62 -11.62 9.33
CA LEU A 141 -3.27 -11.72 7.92
C LEU A 141 -4.29 -12.59 7.15
N ASP A 142 -4.70 -13.72 7.73
CA ASP A 142 -5.74 -14.60 7.18
C ASP A 142 -7.07 -13.85 7.04
N GLU A 143 -7.46 -13.05 8.05
CA GLU A 143 -8.67 -12.23 7.96
C GLU A 143 -8.61 -11.24 6.79
N LEU A 144 -7.45 -10.62 6.53
CA LEU A 144 -7.25 -9.73 5.39
C LEU A 144 -7.30 -10.50 4.05
N ILE A 145 -6.70 -11.68 3.99
CA ILE A 145 -6.70 -12.53 2.79
C ILE A 145 -8.13 -12.97 2.45
N GLU A 146 -8.85 -13.52 3.42
CA GLU A 146 -10.20 -14.04 3.23
C GLU A 146 -11.18 -12.94 2.81
N ARG A 147 -11.06 -11.75 3.40
CA ARG A 147 -12.00 -10.65 3.18
C ARG A 147 -11.73 -9.86 1.91
N PHE A 148 -10.45 -9.64 1.58
CA PHE A 148 -10.08 -8.66 0.55
C PHE A 148 -9.32 -9.26 -0.63
N GLN A 149 -8.90 -10.53 -0.54
CA GLN A 149 -8.18 -11.25 -1.59
C GLN A 149 -7.12 -10.39 -2.29
N PRO A 150 -6.20 -9.76 -1.53
CA PRO A 150 -5.24 -8.81 -2.07
C PRO A 150 -4.31 -9.48 -3.08
N GLU A 151 -4.00 -8.83 -4.20
CA GLU A 151 -3.00 -9.31 -5.15
C GLU A 151 -1.56 -9.17 -4.64
N VAL A 152 -1.34 -8.33 -3.62
CA VAL A 152 -0.02 -8.11 -3.02
C VAL A 152 -0.12 -8.20 -1.50
N LEU A 153 0.63 -9.14 -0.91
CA LEU A 153 0.93 -9.13 0.52
C LEU A 153 2.31 -8.52 0.73
N TRP A 154 2.34 -7.34 1.33
CA TRP A 154 3.56 -6.64 1.68
C TRP A 154 3.76 -6.72 3.19
N ASN A 155 4.66 -7.58 3.66
CA ASN A 155 5.04 -7.64 5.07
C ASN A 155 6.21 -6.69 5.36
N ASP A 156 6.36 -6.19 6.59
CA ASP A 156 7.53 -5.40 6.98
C ASP A 156 8.43 -6.02 8.04
N ILE A 157 9.72 -5.64 7.94
CA ILE A 157 10.86 -5.99 8.80
C ILE A 157 11.18 -7.48 8.80
N GLU A 158 10.27 -8.32 9.27
CA GLU A 158 10.44 -9.75 9.49
C GLU A 158 9.08 -10.42 9.72
N TRP A 159 9.06 -11.74 9.92
CA TRP A 159 7.93 -12.45 10.54
C TRP A 159 8.31 -13.00 11.92
N PRO A 160 7.36 -13.16 12.87
CA PRO A 160 7.64 -13.83 14.14
C PRO A 160 8.23 -15.23 13.94
N ASP A 161 9.31 -15.55 14.62
CA ASP A 161 10.04 -16.80 14.38
C ASP A 161 9.20 -18.04 14.72
N GLY A 162 8.30 -17.94 15.70
CA GLY A 162 7.33 -19.00 16.04
C GLY A 162 6.34 -19.35 14.92
N GLY A 163 6.25 -18.54 13.86
CA GLY A 163 5.41 -18.75 12.68
C GLY A 163 6.18 -19.17 11.42
N LYS A 164 7.47 -19.53 11.55
CA LYS A 164 8.32 -20.00 10.43
C LYS A 164 8.49 -21.52 10.40
N GLY A 165 7.81 -22.23 11.30
CA GLY A 165 7.83 -23.69 11.40
C GLY A 165 6.90 -24.41 10.41
N GLY A 166 6.42 -25.58 10.83
CA GLY A 166 5.55 -26.44 10.02
C GLY A 166 4.09 -26.49 10.47
N GLU A 167 3.72 -25.64 11.43
CA GLU A 167 2.38 -25.57 12.01
C GLU A 167 1.37 -24.95 11.01
N ASP A 168 0.08 -25.19 11.23
CA ASP A 168 -0.97 -24.68 10.33
C ASP A 168 -1.06 -23.16 10.29
N TYR A 169 -0.58 -22.47 11.33
CA TYR A 169 -0.50 -20.99 11.36
C TYR A 169 0.84 -20.46 10.83
N ALA A 170 1.76 -21.33 10.40
CA ALA A 170 3.05 -20.92 9.88
C ALA A 170 2.94 -20.37 8.44
N LEU A 171 3.90 -19.54 8.04
CA LEU A 171 3.90 -18.87 6.73
C LEU A 171 3.77 -19.83 5.55
N ALA A 172 4.35 -21.04 5.64
CA ALA A 172 4.24 -22.01 4.56
C ALA A 172 2.79 -22.49 4.33
N ALA A 173 1.99 -22.58 5.40
CA ALA A 173 0.57 -22.90 5.30
C ALA A 173 -0.24 -21.70 4.80
N VAL A 174 0.02 -20.51 5.38
CA VAL A 174 -0.62 -19.25 4.98
C VAL A 174 -0.40 -18.95 3.49
N PHE A 175 0.84 -19.02 2.99
CA PHE A 175 1.14 -18.75 1.58
C PHE A 175 0.48 -19.75 0.64
N ARG A 176 0.41 -21.02 1.04
CA ARG A 176 -0.26 -22.05 0.23
C ARG A 176 -1.75 -21.77 0.09
N GLU A 177 -2.39 -21.41 1.20
CA GLU A 177 -3.82 -21.09 1.20
C GLU A 177 -4.09 -19.77 0.47
N TYR A 178 -3.26 -18.75 0.70
CA TYR A 178 -3.29 -17.49 -0.03
C TYR A 178 -3.23 -17.70 -1.55
N LEU A 179 -2.24 -18.43 -2.05
CA LEU A 179 -2.10 -18.69 -3.49
C LEU A 179 -3.20 -19.60 -4.05
N ARG A 180 -3.90 -20.36 -3.21
CA ARG A 180 -5.11 -21.10 -3.63
C ARG A 180 -6.29 -20.14 -3.85
N GLN A 181 -6.41 -19.11 -3.03
CA GLN A 181 -7.48 -18.11 -3.12
C GLN A 181 -7.18 -17.02 -4.15
N VAL A 182 -5.91 -16.64 -4.28
CA VAL A 182 -5.41 -15.58 -5.17
C VAL A 182 -4.23 -16.14 -5.99
N PRO A 183 -4.50 -16.90 -7.07
CA PRO A 183 -3.45 -17.59 -7.83
C PRO A 183 -2.38 -16.68 -8.44
N ASP A 184 -2.75 -15.45 -8.79
CA ASP A 184 -1.83 -14.43 -9.32
C ASP A 184 -1.23 -13.54 -8.22
N GLY A 185 -1.49 -13.88 -6.95
CA GLY A 185 -1.03 -13.12 -5.80
C GLY A 185 0.48 -13.19 -5.62
N VAL A 186 1.07 -12.09 -5.16
CA VAL A 186 2.51 -12.00 -4.87
C VAL A 186 2.78 -11.58 -3.43
N VAL A 187 3.95 -11.98 -2.92
CA VAL A 187 4.44 -11.60 -1.59
C VAL A 187 5.84 -10.96 -1.72
N ASN A 188 6.18 -9.99 -0.87
CA ASN A 188 7.52 -9.39 -0.87
C ASN A 188 8.59 -10.29 -0.21
N ASP A 189 9.80 -9.79 0.01
CA ASP A 189 10.96 -10.53 0.55
C ASP A 189 11.23 -10.29 2.04
N ARG A 190 10.29 -9.70 2.79
CA ARG A 190 10.50 -9.27 4.19
C ARG A 190 9.95 -10.21 5.24
N TRP A 191 9.81 -11.49 4.92
CA TRP A 191 9.18 -12.48 5.80
C TRP A 191 10.18 -13.28 6.63
N GLY A 192 11.49 -13.13 6.37
CA GLY A 192 12.55 -13.94 6.99
C GLY A 192 12.50 -15.42 6.64
N VAL A 193 11.91 -15.74 5.48
CA VAL A 193 11.90 -17.08 4.88
C VAL A 193 12.36 -16.99 3.42
N PRO A 194 12.86 -18.07 2.80
CA PRO A 194 13.35 -18.02 1.42
C PRO A 194 12.28 -17.68 0.38
N ALA A 195 11.01 -17.96 0.67
CA ALA A 195 9.91 -17.78 -0.27
C ALA A 195 9.54 -16.29 -0.42
N HIS A 196 9.57 -15.79 -1.67
CA HIS A 196 9.13 -14.44 -2.04
C HIS A 196 8.76 -14.39 -3.53
N GLY A 197 7.88 -13.47 -3.91
CA GLY A 197 7.50 -13.21 -5.30
C GLY A 197 8.26 -12.03 -5.92
N PHE A 198 8.77 -11.09 -5.12
CA PHE A 198 9.59 -9.97 -5.56
C PHE A 198 10.50 -9.44 -4.44
N LEU A 199 11.60 -8.81 -4.83
CA LEU A 199 12.57 -8.20 -3.92
C LEU A 199 12.22 -6.75 -3.63
N THR A 200 12.53 -6.27 -2.41
CA THR A 200 12.34 -4.87 -2.03
C THR A 200 13.66 -4.16 -1.80
N ARG A 201 13.71 -2.88 -2.17
CA ARG A 201 14.80 -1.97 -1.80
C ARG A 201 14.20 -0.72 -1.20
N VAL A 202 14.79 -0.24 -0.11
CA VAL A 202 14.41 1.02 0.51
C VAL A 202 15.61 1.94 0.44
N SER A 203 15.43 3.10 -0.18
CA SER A 203 16.35 4.22 -0.05
C SER A 203 15.90 5.08 1.12
N TRP A 204 16.82 5.36 2.04
CA TRP A 204 16.64 6.45 2.99
C TRP A 204 16.74 7.74 2.19
N LEU A 205 15.73 8.61 2.25
CA LEU A 205 15.75 9.94 1.66
C LEU A 205 16.85 10.78 2.36
N GLY A 206 18.10 10.57 1.94
CA GLY A 206 19.29 11.18 2.53
C GLY A 206 20.54 11.08 1.64
N GLY A 207 20.40 10.70 0.38
CA GLY A 207 21.48 10.71 -0.61
C GLY A 207 20.90 10.79 -2.00
N GLU A 208 21.15 11.90 -2.69
CA GLU A 208 20.88 12.04 -4.12
C GLU A 208 21.65 10.95 -4.91
N ASP A 209 21.03 10.49 -5.99
CA ASP A 209 21.61 9.64 -7.05
C ASP A 209 21.97 8.19 -6.69
N THR A 210 20.99 7.39 -6.27
CA THR A 210 21.05 5.94 -6.52
C THR A 210 20.12 5.58 -7.69
N PRO A 211 20.63 5.13 -8.85
CA PRO A 211 19.78 4.73 -9.96
C PRO A 211 18.87 3.57 -9.56
N VAL A 212 17.58 3.70 -9.85
CA VAL A 212 16.61 2.61 -9.76
C VAL A 212 17.05 1.54 -10.75
N VAL A 213 17.65 0.46 -10.26
CA VAL A 213 18.04 -0.68 -11.10
C VAL A 213 16.80 -1.53 -11.34
N ASP A 214 16.22 -1.35 -12.52
CA ASP A 214 15.04 -2.06 -13.01
C ASP A 214 15.42 -3.52 -13.35
N ARG A 215 15.36 -4.42 -12.36
CA ARG A 215 15.47 -5.87 -12.59
C ARG A 215 14.17 -6.57 -12.17
N TRP A 216 13.17 -6.44 -13.03
CA TRP A 216 11.88 -7.15 -12.98
C TRP A 216 11.94 -8.52 -13.68
N THR A 217 13.00 -9.30 -13.46
CA THR A 217 13.24 -10.51 -14.28
C THR A 217 12.28 -11.66 -13.99
N ASP A 218 11.63 -11.69 -12.82
CA ASP A 218 10.89 -12.88 -12.35
C ASP A 218 9.42 -12.61 -11.98
N VAL A 219 8.93 -11.40 -12.25
CA VAL A 219 7.54 -11.02 -12.00
C VAL A 219 6.69 -11.32 -13.25
N PRO A 220 5.48 -11.92 -13.15
CA PRO A 220 4.61 -12.17 -14.31
C PRO A 220 4.39 -10.92 -15.15
N ASP A 221 4.28 -11.06 -16.48
CA ASP A 221 4.33 -9.95 -17.45
C ASP A 221 3.32 -8.82 -17.19
N GLY A 222 2.23 -9.07 -16.43
CA GLY A 222 1.23 -8.08 -16.04
C GLY A 222 1.63 -7.09 -14.94
N LEU A 223 2.80 -7.24 -14.29
CA LEU A 223 3.27 -6.37 -13.20
C LEU A 223 4.46 -5.46 -13.58
N ARG A 224 5.08 -5.68 -14.74
CA ARG A 224 6.43 -5.17 -15.07
C ARG A 224 6.54 -3.68 -15.42
N SER A 225 5.45 -2.90 -15.40
CA SER A 225 5.49 -1.52 -15.94
C SER A 225 4.59 -0.50 -15.23
N ALA A 226 4.11 -0.81 -14.02
CA ALA A 226 3.18 0.07 -13.32
C ALA A 226 3.84 0.85 -12.18
N PRO A 227 3.65 2.19 -12.09
CA PRO A 227 3.99 2.92 -10.88
C PRO A 227 3.18 2.38 -9.70
N VAL A 228 3.85 2.12 -8.57
CA VAL A 228 3.24 1.69 -7.31
C VAL A 228 2.91 2.94 -6.49
N ALA A 229 1.66 3.08 -6.07
CA ALA A 229 1.28 4.11 -5.09
C ALA A 229 1.12 3.46 -3.72
N VAL A 230 2.03 3.78 -2.80
CA VAL A 230 1.84 3.49 -1.37
C VAL A 230 0.99 4.62 -0.79
N ALA A 231 -0.26 4.32 -0.45
CA ALA A 231 -1.13 5.28 0.22
C ALA A 231 -0.89 5.17 1.73
N ALA A 232 -0.10 6.07 2.30
CA ALA A 232 -0.03 6.27 3.73
C ALA A 232 -1.23 7.12 4.18
N VAL A 233 -2.09 6.57 5.04
CA VAL A 233 -3.14 7.36 5.70
C VAL A 233 -2.46 8.11 6.84
N ALA A 234 -2.27 9.42 6.67
CA ALA A 234 -1.86 10.29 7.76
C ALA A 234 -3.09 10.55 8.66
N LEU A 235 -3.06 10.01 9.87
CA LEU A 235 -4.00 10.42 10.92
C LEU A 235 -3.46 11.71 11.56
N PRO A 236 -4.32 12.70 11.86
CA PRO A 236 -3.92 13.98 12.45
C PRO A 236 -3.35 13.85 13.87
#